data_AF-A0A0N4VAY9-F1
#
_entry.id   AF-A0A0N4VAY9-F1
#
_cell.length_a   1.000
_cell.length_b   1.000
_cell.length_c   1.000
_cell.angle_alpha   90.00
_cell.angle_beta   90.00
_cell.angle_gamma   90.00
#
_symmetry.space_group_name_H-M   'P 1'
#
loop_
_entity.id
_entity.type
_entity.pdbx_description
1 polymer ?
#
loop_
_entity_poly.entity_id
_entity_poly.type
_entity_poly.pdbx_seq_one_letter_code
_entity_poly.pdbx_strand_id
1 'polypeptide(L)' 'MVWHGTDDRGMTTSSVCREWRYGGNRDVGRASPLGPGLNLIRNSVDVDCSRRLAVLCIEVQHELRRLSTTLE' A
#
# COMPACT_ATOMS: atom_id res chain seq x y z
N MET A 1 0.23 4.74 -12.08
CA MET A 1 1.02 4.32 -10.89
C MET A 1 0.06 4.11 -9.73
N VAL A 2 0.46 3.32 -8.75
CA VAL A 2 -0.29 3.04 -7.52
C VAL A 2 0.52 3.43 -6.29
N TRP A 3 -0.15 4.02 -5.30
CA TRP A 3 0.44 4.25 -3.98
C TRP A 3 0.56 2.93 -3.20
N HIS A 4 1.68 2.73 -2.50
CA HIS A 4 1.83 1.61 -1.56
C HIS A 4 2.68 1.94 -0.33
N GLY A 5 3.67 2.83 -0.43
CA GLY A 5 4.42 3.29 0.76
C GLY A 5 5.40 2.26 1.35
N THR A 6 5.65 1.15 0.66
CA THR A 6 6.43 0.01 1.16
C THR A 6 7.74 -0.23 0.40
N ASP A 7 8.67 -0.94 1.04
CA ASP A 7 9.93 -1.41 0.44
C ASP A 7 9.75 -2.68 -0.40
N ASP A 8 10.86 -3.28 -0.84
CA ASP A 8 10.86 -4.48 -1.70
C ASP A 8 10.33 -5.75 -1.02
N ARG A 9 10.09 -5.70 0.29
CA ARG A 9 9.55 -6.79 1.13
C ARG A 9 8.15 -6.50 1.64
N GLY A 10 7.56 -5.37 1.27
CA GLY A 10 6.24 -4.96 1.76
C GLY A 10 6.27 -4.32 3.15
N MET A 11 7.44 -3.94 3.68
CA MET A 11 7.56 -3.24 4.95
C MET A 11 7.35 -1.73 4.76
N THR A 12 6.78 -1.06 5.76
CA THR A 12 6.56 0.39 5.75
C THR A 12 7.86 1.17 5.58
N THR A 13 7.84 2.22 4.77
CA THR A 13 8.95 3.17 4.59
C THR A 13 8.62 4.54 5.18
N SER A 14 9.59 5.46 5.20
CA SER A 14 9.35 6.87 5.52
C SER A 14 8.58 7.62 4.44
N SER A 15 8.54 7.11 3.21
CA SER A 15 7.92 7.76 2.03
C SER A 15 6.44 7.39 1.97
N VAL A 16 5.65 7.93 2.90
CA VAL A 16 4.22 7.63 3.08
C VAL A 16 3.34 8.88 3.17
N CYS A 17 3.78 10.02 2.63
CA CYS A 17 2.97 11.25 2.63
C CYS A 17 2.40 11.63 4.01
N ARG A 18 3.24 11.56 5.05
CA ARG A 18 2.83 11.69 6.47
C ARG A 18 1.67 10.76 6.80
N GLU A 19 1.90 9.46 6.65
CA GLU A 19 0.91 8.42 6.94
C GLU A 19 -0.41 8.64 6.16
N TRP A 20 -0.28 9.06 4.90
CA TRP A 20 -1.36 9.38 3.97
C TRP A 20 -2.22 10.58 4.38
N ARG A 21 -1.70 11.47 5.23
CA ARG A 21 -2.41 12.67 5.72
C ARG A 21 -2.02 13.96 5.00
N TYR A 22 -0.98 13.92 4.16
CA TYR A 22 -0.48 15.10 3.45
C TYR A 22 -0.60 14.93 1.93
N GLY A 23 -1.14 15.95 1.25
CA GLY A 23 -1.33 15.96 -0.21
C GLY A 23 -0.67 17.14 -0.91
N GLY A 24 0.40 17.70 -0.34
CA GLY A 24 1.15 18.81 -0.93
C GLY A 24 2.50 18.38 -1.52
N ASN A 25 3.26 19.35 -2.02
CA ASN A 25 4.50 19.13 -2.77
C ASN A 25 5.81 19.15 -1.94
N ARG A 26 5.69 19.04 -0.62
CA ARG A 26 6.83 19.07 0.32
C ARG A 26 7.19 17.70 0.88
N ASP A 27 6.49 16.66 0.45
CA ASP A 27 6.65 15.32 0.95
C ASP A 27 6.47 14.33 -0.20
N VAL A 28 6.91 13.10 0.02
CA VAL A 28 6.86 12.04 -0.98
C VAL A 28 6.18 10.78 -0.45
N GLY A 29 5.51 10.09 -1.36
CA GLY A 29 4.97 8.76 -1.16
C GLY A 29 5.70 7.78 -2.06
N ARG A 30 5.77 6.52 -1.65
CA ARG A 30 6.32 5.45 -2.49
C ARG A 30 5.23 4.85 -3.37
N ALA A 31 5.49 4.82 -4.67
CA ALA A 31 4.54 4.36 -5.69
C ALA A 31 5.22 3.54 -6.79
N SER A 32 4.44 2.70 -7.47
CA SER A 32 4.93 1.86 -8.57
C SER A 32 4.06 1.97 -9.83
N PRO A 33 4.63 1.74 -11.03
CA PRO A 33 3.85 1.63 -12.25
C PRO A 33 2.90 0.43 -12.19
N LEU A 34 1.69 0.62 -12.70
CA LEU A 34 0.68 -0.44 -12.83
C LEU A 34 0.55 -0.79 -14.31
N GLY A 35 0.58 -2.07 -14.64
CA GLY A 35 0.44 -2.56 -16.01
C GLY A 35 0.53 -4.09 -16.08
N PRO A 36 0.15 -4.69 -17.22
CA PRO A 36 0.21 -6.14 -17.40
C PRO A 36 1.61 -6.69 -17.14
N GLY A 37 1.71 -7.72 -16.30
CA GLY A 37 2.98 -8.38 -15.96
C GLY A 37 3.93 -7.57 -15.07
N LEU A 38 3.57 -6.36 -14.64
CA LEU A 38 4.40 -5.54 -13.76
C LEU A 38 4.22 -5.94 -12.30
N ASN A 39 5.33 -6.14 -11.62
CA ASN A 39 5.35 -6.36 -10.18
C ASN A 39 5.12 -5.02 -9.45
N LEU A 40 4.17 -5.02 -8.51
CA LEU A 40 3.75 -3.82 -7.76
C LEU A 40 4.83 -3.24 -6.85
N ILE A 41 5.92 -3.97 -6.59
CA ILE A 41 6.92 -3.60 -5.60
C ILE A 41 8.29 -3.33 -6.23
N ARG A 42 8.70 -4.12 -7.24
CA ARG A 42 10.09 -4.15 -7.76
C ARG A 42 10.53 -2.93 -8.58
N ASN A 43 9.65 -1.96 -8.84
CA ASN A 43 9.96 -0.73 -9.60
C ASN A 43 9.40 0.51 -8.91
N SER A 44 9.48 0.54 -7.58
CA SER A 44 8.92 1.62 -6.77
C SER A 44 9.82 2.85 -6.79
N VAL A 45 9.21 4.02 -6.90
CA VAL A 45 9.87 5.32 -6.88
C VAL A 45 9.15 6.26 -5.92
N ASP A 46 9.88 7.26 -5.43
CA ASP A 46 9.31 8.29 -4.59
C ASP A 46 8.65 9.36 -5.48
N VAL A 47 7.39 9.64 -5.20
CA VAL A 47 6.54 10.54 -5.98
C VAL A 47 5.95 11.59 -5.06
N ASP A 48 5.90 12.83 -5.53
CA ASP A 48 5.29 13.95 -4.83
C ASP A 48 3.84 13.67 -4.38
N CYS A 49 3.53 13.95 -3.11
CA CYS A 49 2.23 13.65 -2.52
C CYS A 49 1.06 14.44 -3.11
N SER A 50 1.31 15.53 -3.86
CA SER A 50 0.26 16.25 -4.60
C SER A 50 -0.24 15.50 -5.83
N ARG A 51 0.40 14.39 -6.21
CA ARG A 51 0.02 13.59 -7.37
C ARG A 51 -1.20 12.73 -7.08
N ARG A 52 -2.16 12.74 -8.00
CA ARG A 52 -3.32 11.83 -7.99
C ARG A 52 -2.95 10.51 -8.65
N LEU A 53 -2.74 9.48 -7.85
CA LEU A 53 -2.42 8.11 -8.30
C LEU A 53 -3.53 7.14 -7.87
N ALA A 54 -3.51 5.91 -8.41
CA ALA A 54 -4.44 4.87 -8.00
C ALA A 54 -4.11 4.36 -6.59
N VAL A 55 -5.13 3.84 -5.90
CA VAL A 55 -5.00 3.08 -4.64
C VAL A 55 -5.69 1.74 -4.87
N LEU A 56 -4.99 0.65 -4.56
CA LEU A 56 -5.57 -0.70 -4.65
C LEU A 56 -6.15 -1.09 -3.29
N CYS A 57 -7.32 -1.70 -3.31
CA CYS A 57 -7.93 -2.33 -2.15
C CYS A 57 -7.75 -3.85 -2.28
N ILE A 58 -7.29 -4.50 -1.20
CA ILE A 58 -7.13 -5.94 -1.14
C ILE A 58 -8.12 -6.52 -0.13
N GLU A 59 -8.71 -7.66 -0.47
CA GLU A 59 -9.54 -8.42 0.46
C GLU A 59 -8.63 -9.08 1.51
N VAL A 60 -8.82 -8.70 2.78
CA VAL A 60 -8.15 -9.36 3.90
C VAL A 60 -9.09 -10.45 4.40
N GLN A 61 -8.80 -11.69 4.04
CA GLN A 61 -9.50 -12.84 4.63
C GLN A 61 -9.13 -12.92 6.11
N HIS A 62 -10.03 -12.47 6.99
CA HIS A 62 -9.98 -12.87 8.38
C HIS A 62 -10.36 -14.35 8.44
N GLU A 63 -9.43 -15.22 8.83
CA GLU A 63 -9.82 -16.51 9.39
C GLU A 63 -10.68 -16.21 10.63
N LEU A 64 -12.00 -16.23 10.44
CA LEU A 64 -12.94 -16.45 11.53
C LEU A 64 -12.55 -17.81 12.12
N ARG A 65 -11.73 -17.81 13.16
CA ARG A 65 -11.67 -18.92 14.11
C ARG A 65 -13.10 -19.12 14.61
N ARG A 66 -13.84 -20.02 13.95
CA ARG A 66 -15.04 -20.63 14.53
C ARG A 66 -14.56 -21.28 15.81
N LEU A 67 -14.71 -20.60 16.94
CA LEU A 67 -14.78 -21.26 18.23
C LEU A 67 -16.03 -22.14 18.14
N SER A 68 -15.82 -23.40 17.72
CA SER A 68 -16.77 -24.47 17.97
C SER A 68 -16.78 -24.66 19.47
N THR A 69 -17.59 -23.88 20.18
CA THR A 69 -18.05 -24.29 21.51
C THR A 69 -19.03 -25.43 21.28
N THR A 70 -18.49 -26.63 21.11
CA THR A 70 -19.21 -27.86 21.43
C THR A 70 -19.30 -27.87 22.95
N LEU A 71 -20.40 -27.35 23.49
CA LEU A 71 -20.82 -27.67 24.84
C LEU A 71 -21.72 -28.90 24.71
N GLU A 72 -21.12 -30.06 24.94
CA GLU A 72 -21.85 -31.23 25.47
C GLU A 72 -22.23 -30.98 26.93
#